data_AF-A0A3P9DRD2-F1
#
_entry.id   AF-A0A3P9DRD2-F1
#
_cell.length_a   1.000
_cell.length_b   1.000
_cell.length_c   1.000
_cell.angle_alpha   90.00
_cell.angle_beta   90.00
_cell.angle_gamma   90.00
#
_symmetry.space_group_name_H-M   'P 1'
#
loop_
_entity.id
_entity.type
_entity.pdbx_description
1 polymer ?
#
loop_
_entity_poly.entity_id
_entity_poly.type
_entity_poly.pdbx_seq_one_letter_code
_entity_poly.pdbx_strand_id
1 'polypeptide(L)'
;LAYSLRVLYLGLKPSIITTVSKVSVKTGKSISIPCLYESKYRNHVKYFCEGAKWRSCNDVVKTNTADPSGKYSISDDKNQFFFTVTINNLTNENTDYWCVVEINNGPDYGEHFQLSVTSGTPSLYVDHQMITGYIGESTTIRCHHSNSGEMKWCRLGRNCVTGSSGSIDGTTVTTYMSEPNVFTVTMSGLQSEDSGWYWCAKEDIQIPVYLTVTEKPITSEYCKVFDDWQGAGVDSPGFCSSHSAESSRLALPSGGIWWLFHLANLNVCNVPFWKCSPLSLLPYDSGLDGDKNSIWLVGHISTY
;
A
#
# COMPACT_ATOMS: atom_id res chain seq x y z
N LEU A 1 19.25 -28.73 -54.19
CA LEU A 1 18.01 -28.15 -53.65
C LEU A 1 18.15 -28.07 -52.14
N ALA A 2 18.56 -26.91 -51.60
CA ALA A 2 18.63 -26.67 -50.16
C ALA A 2 17.52 -25.68 -49.80
N TYR A 3 16.52 -26.14 -49.05
CA TYR A 3 15.43 -25.30 -48.56
C TYR A 3 15.91 -24.54 -47.33
N SER A 4 15.96 -23.21 -47.44
CA SER A 4 16.21 -22.31 -46.32
C SER A 4 14.95 -22.22 -45.45
N LEU A 5 14.96 -22.88 -44.29
CA LEU A 5 14.00 -22.63 -43.22
C LEU A 5 14.29 -21.25 -42.59
N ARG A 6 13.52 -20.23 -42.98
CA ARG A 6 13.42 -19.00 -42.21
C ARG A 6 12.34 -19.19 -41.16
N VAL A 7 12.75 -19.42 -39.92
CA VAL A 7 11.88 -19.33 -38.74
C VAL A 7 11.57 -17.84 -38.53
N LEU A 8 10.35 -17.42 -38.84
CA LEU A 8 9.83 -16.11 -38.46
C LEU A 8 9.52 -16.16 -36.97
N TYR A 9 10.44 -15.68 -36.13
CA TYR A 9 10.09 -15.29 -34.77
C TYR A 9 9.12 -14.10 -34.88
N LEU A 10 7.82 -14.36 -34.73
CA LEU A 10 6.85 -13.33 -34.37
C LEU A 10 7.15 -12.92 -32.92
N GLY A 11 8.24 -12.17 -32.74
CA GLY A 11 8.58 -11.57 -31.47
C GLY A 11 7.48 -10.56 -31.12
N LEU A 12 6.63 -10.91 -30.16
CA LEU A 12 5.84 -9.95 -29.42
C LEU A 12 6.83 -8.90 -28.88
N LYS A 13 6.82 -7.70 -29.46
CA LYS A 13 7.58 -6.59 -28.87
C LYS A 13 7.04 -6.39 -27.45
N PRO A 14 7.90 -6.38 -26.42
CA PRO A 14 7.44 -6.05 -25.08
C PRO A 14 6.77 -4.67 -25.12
N SER A 15 5.56 -4.56 -24.57
CA SER A 15 4.86 -3.29 -24.47
C SER A 15 5.64 -2.37 -23.54
N ILE A 16 5.94 -1.15 -24.01
CA ILE A 16 6.70 -0.14 -23.26
C ILE A 16 5.97 0.29 -21.99
N ILE A 17 4.64 0.31 -22.07
CA ILE A 17 3.73 0.52 -20.95
C ILE A 17 2.84 -0.72 -20.85
N THR A 18 2.50 -1.14 -19.64
CA THR A 18 1.49 -2.17 -19.39
C THR A 18 0.49 -1.64 -18.38
N THR A 19 -0.79 -1.72 -18.71
CA THR A 19 -1.92 -1.39 -17.83
C THR A 19 -3.01 -2.44 -18.00
N VAL A 20 -4.13 -2.27 -17.29
CA VAL A 20 -5.36 -3.02 -17.54
C VAL A 20 -5.95 -2.67 -18.91
N SER A 21 -6.71 -3.56 -19.53
CA SER A 21 -7.32 -3.33 -20.85
C SER A 21 -8.74 -2.76 -20.75
N LYS A 22 -9.54 -3.24 -19.80
CA LYS A 22 -10.91 -2.80 -19.58
C LYS A 22 -11.30 -2.92 -18.12
N VAL A 23 -11.87 -1.86 -17.57
CA VAL A 23 -12.34 -1.77 -16.19
C VAL A 23 -13.81 -1.36 -16.15
N SER A 24 -14.54 -1.80 -15.12
CA SER A 24 -15.93 -1.39 -14.89
C SER A 24 -16.07 -0.79 -13.50
N VAL A 25 -16.72 0.37 -13.41
CA VAL A 25 -16.86 1.12 -12.15
C VAL A 25 -18.26 1.68 -12.01
N LYS A 26 -18.73 1.80 -10.77
CA LYS A 26 -20.01 2.41 -10.47
C LYS A 26 -19.91 3.94 -10.56
N THR A 27 -20.95 4.58 -11.10
CA THR A 27 -21.07 6.04 -11.14
C THR A 27 -20.87 6.68 -9.76
N GLY A 28 -20.16 7.81 -9.74
CA GLY A 28 -19.85 8.57 -8.53
C GLY A 28 -18.76 7.94 -7.66
N LYS A 29 -18.22 6.77 -8.03
CA LYS A 29 -17.05 6.18 -7.38
C LYS A 29 -15.77 6.64 -8.08
N SER A 30 -14.65 6.37 -7.42
CA SER A 30 -13.30 6.59 -7.95
C SER A 30 -12.64 5.26 -8.28
N ILE A 31 -11.66 5.29 -9.18
CA ILE A 31 -10.81 4.14 -9.48
C ILE A 31 -9.37 4.59 -9.64
N SER A 32 -8.44 3.77 -9.15
CA SER A 32 -7.01 3.89 -9.40
C SER A 32 -6.56 2.88 -10.45
N ILE A 33 -5.82 3.35 -11.45
CA ILE A 33 -5.33 2.58 -12.58
C ILE A 33 -3.80 2.63 -12.59
N PRO A 34 -3.11 1.48 -12.50
CA PRO A 34 -1.66 1.44 -12.58
C PRO A 34 -1.17 1.29 -14.02
N CYS A 35 -0.11 2.03 -14.34
CA CYS A 35 0.56 1.99 -15.63
C CYS A 35 2.04 1.66 -15.39
N LEU A 36 2.42 0.39 -15.56
CA LEU A 36 3.80 -0.06 -15.50
C LEU A 36 4.56 0.44 -16.73
N TYR A 37 5.80 0.89 -16.58
CA TYR A 37 6.63 1.37 -17.67
C TYR A 37 8.05 0.79 -17.60
N GLU A 38 8.75 0.73 -18.73
CA GLU A 38 10.15 0.28 -18.74
C GLU A 38 11.09 1.20 -17.94
N SER A 39 12.00 0.62 -17.18
CA SER A 39 12.91 1.34 -16.27
C SER A 39 13.73 2.47 -16.92
N LYS A 40 14.03 2.38 -18.23
CA LYS A 40 14.71 3.46 -18.98
C LYS A 40 13.91 4.78 -19.02
N TYR A 41 12.60 4.72 -18.78
CA TYR A 41 11.71 5.89 -18.74
C TYR A 41 11.46 6.44 -17.32
N ARG A 42 12.23 5.99 -16.32
CA ARG A 42 12.14 6.43 -14.91
C ARG A 42 12.03 7.94 -14.71
N ASN A 43 12.79 8.72 -15.47
CA ASN A 43 12.85 10.17 -15.32
C ASN A 43 12.03 10.95 -16.35
N HIS A 44 11.26 10.26 -17.18
CA HIS A 44 10.40 10.90 -18.17
C HIS A 44 9.08 11.33 -17.52
N VAL A 45 8.48 12.40 -18.03
CA VAL A 45 7.14 12.84 -17.61
C VAL A 45 6.14 11.75 -17.97
N LYS A 46 5.27 11.42 -17.02
CA LYS A 46 4.09 10.59 -17.26
C LYS A 46 2.87 11.48 -17.36
N TYR A 47 1.94 11.11 -18.23
CA TYR A 47 0.66 11.80 -18.32
C TYR A 47 -0.48 10.86 -18.66
N PHE A 48 -1.69 11.37 -18.47
CA PHE A 48 -2.93 10.66 -18.68
C PHE A 48 -3.74 11.38 -19.76
N CYS A 49 -4.21 10.64 -20.75
CA CYS A 49 -4.91 11.19 -21.90
C CYS A 49 -6.32 10.61 -22.02
N GLU A 50 -7.33 11.46 -22.13
CA GLU A 50 -8.74 11.10 -22.26
C GLU A 50 -9.18 11.15 -23.72
N GLY A 51 -9.66 10.04 -24.26
CA GLY A 51 -10.25 9.96 -25.60
C GLY A 51 -9.84 8.73 -26.39
N ALA A 52 -10.74 8.26 -27.26
CA ALA A 52 -10.56 7.02 -28.03
C ALA A 52 -9.42 7.07 -29.06
N LYS A 53 -9.09 8.26 -29.58
CA LYS A 53 -8.11 8.43 -30.66
C LYS A 53 -6.80 8.97 -30.12
N TRP A 54 -5.73 8.19 -30.22
CA TRP A 54 -4.38 8.56 -29.78
C TRP A 54 -3.93 9.96 -30.23
N ARG A 55 -4.13 10.31 -31.51
CA ARG A 55 -3.67 11.59 -32.08
C ARG A 55 -4.45 12.83 -31.61
N SER A 56 -5.56 12.65 -30.92
CA SER A 56 -6.47 13.73 -30.55
C SER A 56 -7.12 13.50 -29.18
N CYS A 57 -6.50 12.68 -28.34
CA CYS A 57 -6.92 12.57 -26.95
C CYS A 57 -6.54 13.86 -26.21
N ASN A 58 -7.23 14.14 -25.12
CA ASN A 58 -7.02 15.32 -24.30
C ASN A 58 -6.11 14.97 -23.11
N ASP A 59 -4.95 15.61 -23.00
CA ASP A 59 -4.07 15.45 -21.83
C ASP A 59 -4.76 16.04 -20.60
N VAL A 60 -5.18 15.19 -19.66
CA VAL A 60 -5.96 15.62 -18.49
C VAL A 60 -5.12 15.85 -17.24
N VAL A 61 -4.01 15.13 -17.08
CA VAL A 61 -3.08 15.32 -15.96
C VAL A 61 -1.67 14.83 -16.31
N LYS A 62 -0.64 15.52 -15.82
CA LYS A 62 0.77 15.12 -15.94
C LYS A 62 1.47 15.11 -14.59
N THR A 63 2.54 14.34 -14.48
CA THR A 63 3.42 14.32 -13.29
C THR A 63 4.06 15.68 -12.95
N ASN A 64 4.17 16.58 -13.94
CA ASN A 64 4.65 17.95 -13.78
C ASN A 64 3.55 19.03 -13.88
N THR A 65 2.31 18.64 -14.21
CA THR A 65 1.18 19.55 -14.41
C THR A 65 -0.08 18.92 -13.84
N ALA A 66 -0.51 19.40 -12.67
CA ALA A 66 -1.69 18.90 -11.99
C ALA A 66 -2.99 19.29 -12.71
N ASP A 67 -4.04 18.48 -12.56
CA ASP A 67 -5.40 18.83 -12.94
C ASP A 67 -5.99 19.81 -11.92
N PRO A 68 -6.31 21.06 -12.31
CA PRO A 68 -6.85 22.05 -11.38
C PRO A 68 -8.25 21.71 -10.86
N SER A 69 -8.99 20.83 -11.55
CA SER A 69 -10.33 20.41 -11.12
C SER A 69 -10.31 19.34 -10.02
N GLY A 70 -9.17 18.65 -9.84
CA GLY A 70 -9.03 17.52 -8.93
C GLY A 70 -9.76 16.25 -9.37
N LYS A 71 -10.34 16.22 -10.59
CA LYS A 71 -10.96 15.02 -11.16
C LYS A 71 -9.91 13.93 -11.39
N TYR A 72 -8.72 14.30 -11.81
CA TYR A 72 -7.62 13.39 -12.09
C TYR A 72 -6.43 13.65 -11.16
N SER A 73 -5.85 12.59 -10.60
CA SER A 73 -4.53 12.67 -9.95
C SER A 73 -3.58 11.64 -10.56
N ILE A 74 -2.29 11.92 -10.45
CA ILE A 74 -1.23 11.05 -10.95
C ILE A 74 -0.08 11.03 -9.94
N SER A 75 0.45 9.83 -9.69
CA SER A 75 1.61 9.61 -8.82
C SER A 75 2.56 8.63 -9.48
N ASP A 76 3.84 8.99 -9.62
CA ASP A 76 4.87 8.14 -10.24
C ASP A 76 5.77 7.51 -9.16
N ASP A 77 5.67 6.19 -8.98
CA ASP A 77 6.62 5.42 -8.18
C ASP A 77 7.81 5.01 -9.06
N LYS A 78 8.85 5.84 -9.01
CA LYS A 78 10.09 5.63 -9.77
C LYS A 78 10.91 4.43 -9.31
N ASN A 79 10.63 3.84 -8.16
CA ASN A 79 11.35 2.66 -7.67
C ASN A 79 10.70 1.38 -8.17
N GLN A 80 9.37 1.38 -8.25
CA GLN A 80 8.60 0.23 -8.74
C GLN A 80 8.26 0.32 -10.25
N PHE A 81 8.56 1.46 -10.88
CA PHE A 81 8.37 1.73 -12.31
C PHE A 81 6.92 1.65 -12.79
N PHE A 82 5.97 2.03 -11.94
CA PHE A 82 4.62 2.33 -12.38
C PHE A 82 4.22 3.71 -11.90
N PHE A 83 3.36 4.36 -12.68
CA PHE A 83 2.59 5.48 -12.18
C PHE A 83 1.13 5.05 -12.01
N THR A 84 0.47 5.62 -11.03
CA THR A 84 -0.94 5.39 -10.75
C THR A 84 -1.71 6.65 -11.08
N VAL A 85 -2.76 6.50 -11.88
CA VAL A 85 -3.74 7.56 -12.10
C VAL A 85 -5.00 7.25 -11.31
N THR A 86 -5.55 8.24 -10.61
CA THR A 86 -6.85 8.11 -9.94
C THR A 86 -7.84 9.01 -10.66
N ILE A 87 -8.97 8.43 -11.03
CA ILE A 87 -10.11 9.14 -11.63
C ILE A 87 -11.18 9.26 -10.55
N ASN A 88 -11.49 10.49 -10.15
CA ASN A 88 -12.44 10.79 -9.09
C ASN A 88 -13.83 11.04 -9.65
N ASN A 89 -14.84 10.63 -8.86
CA ASN A 89 -16.26 10.94 -9.10
C ASN A 89 -16.69 10.69 -10.55
N LEU A 90 -16.62 9.42 -10.98
CA LEU A 90 -16.91 9.03 -12.36
C LEU A 90 -18.33 9.40 -12.79
N THR A 91 -18.44 10.01 -13.97
CA THR A 91 -19.71 10.36 -14.62
C THR A 91 -20.31 9.13 -15.31
N ASN A 92 -21.60 9.18 -15.65
CA ASN A 92 -22.34 8.09 -16.33
C ASN A 92 -21.92 7.86 -17.80
N GLU A 93 -20.65 8.06 -18.13
CA GLU A 93 -20.14 7.99 -19.50
C GLU A 93 -19.00 6.97 -19.56
N ASN A 94 -19.08 6.08 -20.55
CA ASN A 94 -17.96 5.21 -20.88
C ASN A 94 -16.90 6.06 -21.59
N THR A 95 -15.64 5.83 -21.25
CA THR A 95 -14.54 6.66 -21.73
C THR A 95 -13.30 5.82 -22.01
N ASP A 96 -12.59 6.15 -23.08
CA ASP A 96 -11.30 5.57 -23.43
C ASP A 96 -10.18 6.44 -22.87
N TYR A 97 -9.13 5.80 -22.37
CA TYR A 97 -7.99 6.49 -21.78
C TYR A 97 -6.67 5.90 -22.24
N TRP A 98 -5.60 6.69 -22.08
CA TRP A 98 -4.24 6.29 -22.36
C TRP A 98 -3.34 6.61 -21.18
N CYS A 99 -2.59 5.61 -20.71
CA CYS A 99 -1.40 5.79 -19.90
C CYS A 99 -0.24 6.21 -20.81
N VAL A 100 0.45 7.32 -20.54
CA VAL A 100 1.49 7.82 -21.45
C VAL A 100 2.82 8.14 -20.78
N VAL A 101 3.91 7.84 -21.49
CA VAL A 101 5.27 8.29 -21.23
C VAL A 101 5.67 9.29 -22.31
N GLU A 102 6.01 10.51 -21.90
CA GLU A 102 6.48 11.58 -22.78
C GLU A 102 7.95 11.35 -23.17
N ILE A 103 8.28 11.47 -24.46
CA ILE A 103 9.62 11.25 -25.01
C ILE A 103 10.20 12.55 -25.54
N ASN A 104 11.31 12.98 -24.93
CA ASN A 104 12.03 14.17 -25.37
C ASN A 104 12.48 14.01 -26.83
N ASN A 105 12.06 14.93 -27.69
CA ASN A 105 12.40 14.98 -29.11
C ASN A 105 11.99 13.72 -29.91
N GLY A 106 10.93 13.02 -29.48
CA GLY A 106 10.44 11.82 -30.15
C GLY A 106 8.93 11.61 -29.98
N PRO A 107 8.38 10.55 -30.58
CA PRO A 107 6.99 10.18 -30.36
C PRO A 107 6.80 9.55 -28.98
N ASP A 108 5.74 9.94 -28.30
CA ASP A 108 5.35 9.40 -26.99
C ASP A 108 4.87 7.95 -27.10
N TYR A 109 4.96 7.23 -25.99
CA TYR A 109 4.43 5.86 -25.87
C TYR A 109 3.19 5.85 -25.02
N GLY A 110 2.08 5.37 -25.58
CA GLY A 110 0.80 5.25 -24.89
C GLY A 110 0.29 3.81 -24.87
N GLU A 111 -0.31 3.40 -23.76
CA GLU A 111 -1.09 2.16 -23.66
C GLU A 111 -2.56 2.49 -23.35
N HIS A 112 -3.46 1.93 -24.13
CA HIS A 112 -4.90 2.22 -24.09
C HIS A 112 -5.65 1.30 -23.13
N PHE A 113 -6.70 1.84 -22.52
CA PHE A 113 -7.71 1.04 -21.85
C PHE A 113 -9.10 1.66 -21.91
N GLN A 114 -10.11 0.83 -21.69
CA GLN A 114 -11.52 1.23 -21.67
C GLN A 114 -12.05 1.29 -20.25
N LEU A 115 -12.68 2.41 -19.90
CA LEU A 115 -13.44 2.56 -18.67
C LEU A 115 -14.93 2.50 -18.98
N SER A 116 -15.60 1.49 -18.44
CA SER A 116 -17.05 1.40 -18.48
C SER A 116 -17.65 1.84 -17.15
N VAL A 117 -18.64 2.73 -17.22
CA VAL A 117 -19.35 3.20 -16.03
C VAL A 117 -20.78 2.64 -16.01
N THR A 118 -21.21 2.14 -14.85
CA THR A 118 -22.57 1.62 -14.63
C THR A 118 -23.27 2.34 -13.49
N SER A 119 -24.58 2.54 -13.61
CA SER A 119 -25.42 3.03 -12.52
C SER A 119 -25.67 1.97 -11.44
N GLY A 120 -25.59 0.69 -11.82
CA GLY A 120 -25.84 -0.47 -10.96
C GLY A 120 -24.58 -1.02 -10.29
N THR A 121 -24.60 -2.32 -10.00
CA THR A 121 -23.42 -3.05 -9.54
C THR A 121 -22.50 -3.32 -10.74
N PRO A 122 -21.19 -2.99 -10.65
CA PRO A 122 -20.21 -3.36 -11.68
C PRO A 122 -20.14 -4.88 -11.87
N SER A 123 -19.81 -5.30 -13.08
CA SER A 123 -19.69 -6.72 -13.42
C SER A 123 -18.49 -7.42 -12.78
N LEU A 124 -17.49 -6.65 -12.36
CA LEU A 124 -16.36 -7.09 -11.57
C LEU A 124 -15.93 -5.95 -10.63
N TYR A 125 -15.79 -6.23 -9.33
CA TYR A 125 -15.27 -5.27 -8.35
C TYR A 125 -14.60 -5.97 -7.17
N VAL A 126 -13.86 -5.20 -6.39
CA VAL A 126 -13.29 -5.59 -5.10
C VAL A 126 -13.80 -4.63 -4.02
N ASP A 127 -13.78 -5.08 -2.77
CA ASP A 127 -14.15 -4.23 -1.63
C ASP A 127 -13.21 -3.03 -1.50
N HIS A 128 -11.89 -3.25 -1.67
CA HIS A 128 -10.86 -2.23 -1.57
C HIS A 128 -9.77 -2.47 -2.61
N GLN A 129 -9.33 -1.42 -3.30
CA GLN A 129 -8.18 -1.50 -4.21
C GLN A 129 -6.84 -1.51 -3.45
N MET A 130 -6.80 -1.08 -2.18
CA MET A 130 -5.59 -1.02 -1.38
C MET A 130 -5.71 -2.07 -0.27
N ILE A 131 -4.86 -3.08 -0.31
CA ILE A 131 -4.86 -4.20 0.64
C ILE A 131 -3.52 -4.23 1.37
N THR A 132 -3.56 -4.48 2.67
CA THR A 132 -2.36 -4.71 3.49
C THR A 132 -2.24 -6.18 3.83
N GLY A 133 -1.07 -6.76 3.61
CA GLY A 133 -0.68 -8.09 4.06
C GLY A 133 0.55 -8.01 4.96
N TYR A 134 0.82 -9.10 5.69
CA TYR A 134 1.95 -9.17 6.61
C TYR A 134 2.93 -10.26 6.21
N ILE A 135 4.22 -9.98 6.40
CA ILE A 135 5.31 -10.90 6.06
C ILE A 135 5.09 -12.25 6.76
N GLY A 136 5.20 -13.34 6.00
CA GLY A 136 4.99 -14.73 6.44
C GLY A 136 3.53 -15.15 6.59
N GLU A 137 2.57 -14.21 6.57
CA GLU A 137 1.15 -14.52 6.69
C GLU A 137 0.50 -14.78 5.33
N SER A 138 -0.82 -15.04 5.35
CA SER A 138 -1.64 -15.13 4.15
C SER A 138 -2.66 -14.00 4.12
N THR A 139 -2.89 -13.42 2.95
CA THR A 139 -3.93 -12.41 2.74
C THR A 139 -4.95 -12.90 1.72
N THR A 140 -6.20 -12.45 1.87
CA THR A 140 -7.30 -12.83 0.99
C THR A 140 -7.86 -11.61 0.27
N ILE A 141 -8.13 -11.77 -1.01
CA ILE A 141 -8.72 -10.76 -1.88
C ILE A 141 -10.01 -11.34 -2.45
N ARG A 142 -11.13 -10.65 -2.21
CA ARG A 142 -12.46 -11.05 -2.68
C ARG A 142 -12.78 -10.30 -3.97
N CYS A 143 -12.97 -11.05 -5.05
CA CYS A 143 -13.36 -10.51 -6.35
C CYS A 143 -14.81 -10.89 -6.64
N HIS A 144 -15.67 -9.88 -6.58
CA HIS A 144 -17.10 -10.00 -6.82
C HIS A 144 -17.36 -9.88 -8.31
N HIS A 145 -18.14 -10.79 -8.88
CA HIS A 145 -18.42 -10.81 -10.30
C HIS A 145 -19.88 -11.14 -10.61
N SER A 146 -20.38 -10.67 -11.74
CA SER A 146 -21.65 -11.11 -12.34
C SER A 146 -21.45 -11.88 -13.64
N ASN A 147 -20.29 -11.75 -14.27
CA ASN A 147 -20.01 -12.37 -15.56
C ASN A 147 -19.64 -13.85 -15.39
N SER A 148 -19.82 -14.60 -16.48
CA SER A 148 -19.30 -15.95 -16.62
C SER A 148 -17.80 -15.93 -16.92
N GLY A 149 -17.19 -17.08 -17.21
CA GLY A 149 -15.80 -17.14 -17.66
C GLY A 149 -14.78 -17.47 -16.58
N GLU A 150 -13.53 -17.63 -17.03
CA GLU A 150 -12.40 -18.03 -16.21
C GLU A 150 -11.97 -16.86 -15.29
N MET A 151 -11.74 -17.17 -14.01
CA MET A 151 -11.17 -16.22 -13.06
C MET A 151 -9.65 -16.19 -13.22
N LYS A 152 -9.07 -14.99 -13.22
CA LYS A 152 -7.62 -14.81 -13.31
C LYS A 152 -7.14 -13.90 -12.19
N TRP A 153 -5.97 -14.22 -11.64
CA TRP A 153 -5.21 -13.34 -10.77
C TRP A 153 -3.83 -13.12 -11.36
N CYS A 154 -3.47 -11.88 -11.64
CA CYS A 154 -2.25 -11.56 -12.35
C CYS A 154 -1.50 -10.44 -11.65
N ARG A 155 -0.17 -10.53 -11.68
CA ARG A 155 0.68 -9.40 -11.31
C ARG A 155 0.90 -8.53 -12.54
N LEU A 156 0.82 -7.21 -12.36
CA LEU A 156 0.89 -6.26 -13.47
C LEU A 156 2.20 -6.43 -14.26
N GLY A 157 2.09 -6.66 -15.57
CA GLY A 157 3.24 -6.89 -16.46
C GLY A 157 3.97 -8.23 -16.26
N ARG A 158 3.40 -9.17 -15.50
CA ARG A 158 4.00 -10.48 -15.18
C ARG A 158 3.01 -11.62 -15.41
N ASN A 159 3.23 -12.77 -14.76
CA ASN A 159 2.44 -13.97 -14.97
C ASN A 159 1.09 -13.93 -14.22
N CYS A 160 0.23 -14.83 -14.67
CA CYS A 160 -1.13 -15.00 -14.19
C CYS A 160 -1.34 -16.40 -13.62
N VAL A 161 -2.25 -16.50 -12.65
CA VAL A 161 -2.84 -17.76 -12.18
C VAL A 161 -4.29 -17.78 -12.66
N THR A 162 -4.65 -18.77 -13.49
CA THR A 162 -6.00 -18.92 -14.06
C THR A 162 -6.73 -20.19 -13.60
N GLY A 163 -6.07 -21.02 -12.79
CA GLY A 163 -6.63 -22.22 -12.15
C GLY A 163 -6.75 -22.08 -10.63
N SER A 164 -7.08 -23.19 -9.96
CA SER A 164 -7.31 -23.21 -8.50
C SER A 164 -6.06 -22.94 -7.66
N SER A 165 -4.88 -23.10 -8.23
CA SER A 165 -3.61 -22.78 -7.59
C SER A 165 -2.52 -22.50 -8.60
N GLY A 166 -1.48 -21.81 -8.15
CA GLY A 166 -0.30 -21.49 -8.93
C GLY A 166 0.71 -20.72 -8.10
N SER A 167 1.67 -20.08 -8.77
CA SER A 167 2.63 -19.21 -8.12
C SER A 167 2.92 -17.98 -8.97
N ILE A 168 3.14 -16.84 -8.30
CA ILE A 168 3.59 -15.59 -8.90
C ILE A 168 4.88 -15.21 -8.21
N ASP A 169 5.98 -15.16 -8.97
CA ASP A 169 7.32 -14.82 -8.47
C ASP A 169 7.77 -15.64 -7.23
N GLY A 170 7.33 -16.90 -7.14
CA GLY A 170 7.65 -17.80 -6.01
C GLY A 170 6.61 -17.80 -4.90
N THR A 171 5.73 -16.80 -4.86
CA THR A 171 4.65 -16.70 -3.87
C THR A 171 3.49 -17.58 -4.27
N THR A 172 2.97 -18.35 -3.30
CA THR A 172 1.89 -19.32 -3.55
C THR A 172 0.56 -18.58 -3.63
N VAL A 173 -0.21 -18.89 -4.68
CA VAL A 173 -1.53 -18.31 -4.92
C VAL A 173 -2.54 -19.43 -5.05
N THR A 174 -3.63 -19.37 -4.30
CA THR A 174 -4.80 -20.23 -4.48
C THR A 174 -6.01 -19.39 -4.86
N THR A 175 -6.85 -19.92 -5.75
CA THR A 175 -8.09 -19.27 -6.17
C THR A 175 -9.24 -20.26 -6.09
N TYR A 176 -10.38 -19.83 -5.58
CA TYR A 176 -11.57 -20.68 -5.50
C TYR A 176 -12.84 -19.85 -5.49
N MET A 177 -13.93 -20.44 -5.98
CA MET A 177 -15.27 -19.86 -5.87
C MET A 177 -15.74 -20.01 -4.42
N SER A 178 -15.74 -18.92 -3.67
CA SER A 178 -16.24 -18.91 -2.29
C SER A 178 -17.76 -18.82 -2.23
N GLU A 179 -18.35 -18.10 -3.19
CA GLU A 179 -19.80 -17.91 -3.36
C GLU A 179 -20.13 -17.89 -4.86
N PRO A 180 -21.39 -18.02 -5.29
CA PRO A 180 -21.74 -18.03 -6.72
C PRO A 180 -21.21 -16.82 -7.51
N ASN A 181 -21.12 -15.67 -6.86
CA ASN A 181 -20.72 -14.38 -7.44
C ASN A 181 -19.42 -13.84 -6.83
N VAL A 182 -18.67 -14.65 -6.08
CA VAL A 182 -17.41 -14.23 -5.44
C VAL A 182 -16.39 -15.33 -5.58
N PHE A 183 -15.26 -15.02 -6.20
CA PHE A 183 -14.07 -15.84 -6.07
C PHE A 183 -13.07 -15.17 -5.14
N THR A 184 -12.41 -15.98 -4.32
CA THR A 184 -11.41 -15.53 -3.37
C THR A 184 -10.04 -15.95 -3.87
N VAL A 185 -9.11 -15.00 -3.86
CA VAL A 185 -7.69 -15.23 -4.08
C VAL A 185 -7.00 -15.20 -2.73
N THR A 186 -6.22 -16.22 -2.42
CA THR A 186 -5.35 -16.25 -1.24
C THR A 186 -3.90 -16.25 -1.68
N MET A 187 -3.14 -15.26 -1.22
CA MET A 187 -1.68 -15.23 -1.37
C MET A 187 -1.07 -15.62 -0.03
N SER A 188 -0.21 -16.64 0.00
CA SER A 188 0.35 -17.22 1.22
C SER A 188 1.87 -17.14 1.28
N GLY A 189 2.39 -16.97 2.50
CA GLY A 189 3.83 -16.87 2.74
C GLY A 189 4.40 -15.55 2.23
N LEU A 190 3.66 -14.46 2.40
CA LEU A 190 3.98 -13.16 1.81
C LEU A 190 5.37 -12.67 2.19
N GLN A 191 6.05 -12.06 1.23
CA GLN A 191 7.32 -11.36 1.40
C GLN A 191 7.20 -9.89 1.01
N SER A 192 8.16 -9.07 1.42
CA SER A 192 8.14 -7.63 1.12
C SER A 192 8.06 -7.34 -0.39
N GLU A 193 8.74 -8.15 -1.19
CA GLU A 193 8.80 -8.11 -2.66
C GLU A 193 7.51 -8.54 -3.35
N ASP A 194 6.53 -9.08 -2.63
CA ASP A 194 5.18 -9.32 -3.13
C ASP A 194 4.35 -8.03 -3.20
N SER A 195 4.85 -6.93 -2.65
CA SER A 195 4.17 -5.65 -2.78
C SER A 195 4.08 -5.23 -4.26
N GLY A 196 2.97 -4.61 -4.62
CA GLY A 196 2.77 -4.06 -5.95
C GLY A 196 1.34 -4.18 -6.47
N TRP A 197 1.18 -3.84 -7.75
CA TRP A 197 -0.10 -3.93 -8.45
C TRP A 197 -0.37 -5.33 -8.99
N TYR A 198 -1.54 -5.83 -8.65
CA TYR A 198 -2.18 -7.01 -9.17
C TYR A 198 -3.52 -6.62 -9.79
N TRP A 199 -4.16 -7.56 -10.45
CA TRP A 199 -5.55 -7.42 -10.86
C TRP A 199 -6.21 -8.79 -10.88
N CYS A 200 -7.47 -8.80 -10.48
CA CYS A 200 -8.33 -9.92 -10.80
C CYS A 200 -9.12 -9.64 -12.07
N ALA A 201 -9.44 -10.70 -12.80
CA ALA A 201 -10.21 -10.60 -14.02
C ALA A 201 -11.26 -11.70 -14.13
N LYS A 202 -12.31 -11.37 -14.85
CA LYS A 202 -13.34 -12.29 -15.32
C LYS A 202 -13.70 -11.86 -16.74
N GLU A 203 -13.54 -12.77 -17.70
CA GLU A 203 -13.57 -12.44 -19.14
C GLU A 203 -12.52 -11.36 -19.48
N ASP A 204 -12.94 -10.26 -20.09
CA ASP A 204 -12.07 -9.15 -20.50
C ASP A 204 -12.04 -8.01 -19.47
N ILE A 205 -12.82 -8.11 -18.39
CA ILE A 205 -12.93 -7.06 -17.38
C ILE A 205 -11.94 -7.34 -16.27
N GLN A 206 -11.18 -6.31 -15.91
CA GLN A 206 -10.12 -6.35 -14.93
C GLN A 206 -10.44 -5.34 -13.82
N ILE A 207 -9.93 -5.60 -12.61
CA ILE A 207 -9.98 -4.65 -11.50
C ILE A 207 -8.61 -4.64 -10.80
N PRO A 208 -7.88 -3.49 -10.82
CA PRO A 208 -6.60 -3.37 -10.15
C PRO A 208 -6.73 -3.41 -8.63
N VAL A 209 -5.77 -4.08 -7.99
CA VAL A 209 -5.57 -4.17 -6.54
C VAL A 209 -4.10 -3.98 -6.23
N TYR A 210 -3.77 -3.02 -5.37
CA TYR A 210 -2.44 -2.83 -4.83
C TYR A 210 -2.31 -3.59 -3.50
N LEU A 211 -1.32 -4.46 -3.42
CA LEU A 211 -0.93 -5.15 -2.19
C LEU A 211 0.28 -4.45 -1.59
N THR A 212 0.17 -4.06 -0.33
CA THR A 212 1.30 -3.63 0.50
C THR A 212 1.63 -4.73 1.49
N VAL A 213 2.84 -5.27 1.44
CA VAL A 213 3.32 -6.25 2.43
C VAL A 213 4.27 -5.57 3.40
N THR A 214 3.96 -5.63 4.70
CA THR A 214 4.74 -4.98 5.76
C THR A 214 4.98 -5.93 6.94
N GLU A 215 5.88 -5.55 7.83
CA GLU A 215 5.98 -6.19 9.14
C GLU A 215 4.68 -6.00 9.93
N LYS A 216 4.32 -7.02 10.70
CA LYS A 216 3.15 -6.97 11.58
C LYS A 216 3.40 -5.97 12.71
N PRO A 217 2.47 -5.05 13.00
CA PRO A 217 2.61 -4.18 14.16
C PRO A 217 2.66 -5.04 15.43
N ILE A 218 3.69 -4.83 16.24
CA ILE A 218 3.82 -5.49 17.55
C ILE A 218 2.78 -4.85 18.46
N THR A 219 1.68 -5.55 18.70
CA THR A 219 0.78 -5.19 19.80
C THR A 219 1.46 -5.60 21.11
N SER A 220 2.05 -4.64 21.82
CA SER A 220 2.52 -4.89 23.18
C SER A 220 1.30 -4.97 24.10
N GLU A 221 0.94 -6.17 24.53
CA GLU A 221 -0.01 -6.37 25.61
C GLU A 221 0.72 -6.08 26.93
N TYR A 222 0.47 -4.91 27.53
CA TYR A 222 0.98 -4.61 28.86
C TYR A 222 -0.08 -4.99 29.89
N CYS A 223 0.14 -6.10 30.60
CA CYS A 223 -0.65 -6.43 31.78
C CYS A 223 -0.27 -5.47 32.91
N LYS A 224 -1.22 -4.64 33.36
CA LYS A 224 -1.08 -3.92 34.63
C LYS A 224 -1.25 -4.93 35.77
N VAL A 225 -0.14 -5.33 36.39
CA VAL A 225 -0.19 -5.98 37.71
C VAL A 225 -0.50 -4.87 38.71
N PHE A 226 -1.69 -4.89 39.30
CA PHE A 226 -1.98 -4.06 40.48
C PHE A 226 -1.33 -4.76 41.69
N ASP A 227 -0.25 -4.18 42.21
CA ASP A 227 0.29 -4.55 43.52
C ASP A 227 -0.62 -3.95 44.60
N ASP A 228 -1.74 -4.62 44.87
CA ASP A 228 -2.47 -4.40 46.13
C ASP A 228 -2.13 -5.56 47.07
N TRP A 229 -1.06 -5.37 47.83
CA TRP A 229 -0.73 -6.24 48.96
C TRP A 229 -1.24 -5.57 50.23
N GLN A 230 -2.45 -5.94 50.66
CA GLN A 230 -2.77 -6.08 52.08
C GLN A 230 -3.96 -7.04 52.27
N GLY A 231 -3.64 -8.30 52.56
CA GLY A 231 -4.49 -9.18 53.37
C GLY A 231 -5.52 -10.04 52.64
N ALA A 232 -5.23 -11.35 52.63
CA ALA A 232 -6.18 -12.47 52.64
C ALA A 232 -7.09 -12.72 51.41
N GLY A 233 -6.69 -13.73 50.62
CA GLY A 233 -7.58 -14.80 50.14
C GLY A 233 -8.46 -14.56 48.91
N VAL A 234 -8.49 -15.59 48.06
CA VAL A 234 -9.45 -15.94 46.99
C VAL A 234 -9.06 -15.53 45.57
N ASP A 235 -8.97 -16.57 44.74
CA ASP A 235 -8.78 -16.59 43.29
C ASP A 235 -9.76 -15.65 42.56
N SER A 236 -9.24 -14.79 41.66
CA SER A 236 -10.04 -14.15 40.61
C SER A 236 -9.17 -13.87 39.37
N PRO A 237 -9.70 -14.03 38.14
CA PRO A 237 -8.93 -13.93 36.91
C PRO A 237 -8.65 -12.46 36.57
N GLY A 238 -7.39 -12.12 36.34
CA GLY A 238 -6.99 -10.81 35.84
C GLY A 238 -7.63 -10.53 34.47
N PHE A 239 -8.26 -9.35 34.35
CA PHE A 239 -8.81 -8.86 33.08
C PHE A 239 -7.67 -8.25 32.24
N CYS A 240 -7.36 -8.83 31.09
CA CYS A 240 -6.51 -8.18 30.08
C CYS A 240 -7.39 -7.30 29.19
N SER A 241 -7.08 -6.01 29.11
CA SER A 241 -7.70 -5.09 28.15
C SER A 241 -6.69 -4.76 27.07
N SER A 242 -6.94 -5.24 25.84
CA SER A 242 -6.10 -4.94 24.68
C SER A 242 -6.40 -3.52 24.18
N HIS A 243 -5.38 -2.65 24.21
CA HIS A 243 -5.43 -1.36 23.52
C HIS A 243 -4.36 -1.35 22.43
N SER A 244 -4.78 -1.15 21.18
CA SER A 244 -3.91 -0.99 20.02
C SER A 244 -3.33 0.43 20.00
N ALA A 245 -2.02 0.57 20.07
CA ALA A 245 -1.32 1.83 19.81
C ALA A 245 -0.76 1.81 18.38
N GLU A 246 -1.31 2.63 17.49
CA GLU A 246 -0.77 2.85 16.14
C GLU A 246 0.38 3.85 16.21
N SER A 247 1.59 3.44 15.79
CA SER A 247 2.75 4.32 15.66
C SER A 247 2.78 4.95 14.27
N SER A 248 2.22 6.16 14.12
CA SER A 248 2.31 6.93 12.87
C SER A 248 3.51 7.88 12.88
N ARG A 249 4.43 7.73 11.91
CA ARG A 249 5.50 8.71 11.64
C ARG A 249 4.92 9.90 10.86
N LEU A 250 5.10 11.12 11.37
CA LEU A 250 4.94 12.37 10.61
C LEU A 250 6.27 13.12 10.59
N ALA A 251 6.79 13.38 9.41
CA ALA A 251 7.85 14.35 9.18
C ALA A 251 7.22 15.68 8.76
N LEU A 252 7.59 16.77 9.42
CA LEU A 252 7.30 18.14 8.99
C LEU A 252 8.61 18.90 8.72
N PRO A 253 8.60 19.90 7.83
CA PRO A 253 9.78 20.69 7.50
C PRO A 253 10.05 21.78 8.53
N SER A 254 11.33 21.92 8.89
CA SER A 254 11.99 23.08 9.51
C SER A 254 11.47 23.60 10.86
N GLY A 255 12.27 23.40 11.90
CA GLY A 255 12.40 24.33 13.04
C GLY A 255 11.93 23.81 14.40
N GLY A 256 12.80 23.11 15.12
CA GLY A 256 12.73 22.90 16.58
C GLY A 256 11.94 21.67 17.03
N ILE A 257 12.65 20.62 17.50
CA ILE A 257 12.04 19.42 18.07
C ILE A 257 12.08 19.53 19.61
N TRP A 258 10.92 19.61 20.24
CA TRP A 258 10.73 19.22 21.65
C TRP A 258 10.27 17.76 21.67
N TRP A 259 11.02 16.90 22.34
CA TRP A 259 10.60 15.52 22.59
C TRP A 259 9.80 15.49 23.90
N LEU A 260 8.51 15.16 23.82
CA LEU A 260 7.73 14.71 24.98
C LEU A 260 7.78 13.18 24.98
N PHE A 261 8.77 12.62 25.68
CA PHE A 261 8.71 11.22 26.11
C PHE A 261 8.19 11.19 27.53
N HIS A 262 6.99 10.63 27.72
CA HIS A 262 6.57 10.15 29.03
C HIS A 262 7.19 8.76 29.23
N LEU A 263 8.43 8.71 29.70
CA LEU A 263 9.05 7.48 30.20
C LEU A 263 8.63 7.32 31.66
N ALA A 264 7.47 6.72 31.88
CA ALA A 264 7.15 6.17 33.19
C ALA A 264 7.84 4.81 33.33
N ASN A 265 8.80 4.74 34.26
CA ASN A 265 9.34 3.53 34.89
C ASN A 265 10.02 2.50 33.98
N LEU A 266 11.29 2.73 33.68
CA LEU A 266 12.25 1.65 33.39
C LEU A 266 12.83 1.13 34.71
N ASN A 267 12.30 0.01 35.19
CA ASN A 267 12.99 -0.85 36.15
C ASN A 267 13.25 -2.20 35.47
N VAL A 268 14.33 -2.31 34.69
CA VAL A 268 15.06 -3.57 34.47
C VAL A 268 16.53 -3.22 34.17
N CYS A 269 17.36 -3.09 35.20
CA CYS A 269 18.79 -3.31 35.05
C CYS A 269 19.02 -4.81 35.21
N ASN A 270 19.31 -5.52 34.13
CA ASN A 270 19.82 -6.89 34.22
C ASN A 270 20.96 -7.11 33.22
N VAL A 271 22.13 -6.58 33.54
CA VAL A 271 23.45 -7.08 33.13
C VAL A 271 24.50 -6.52 34.10
N PRO A 272 25.49 -7.32 34.54
CA PRO A 272 26.44 -6.92 35.57
C PRO A 272 27.53 -6.01 34.99
N PHE A 273 28.28 -5.37 35.89
CA PHE A 273 29.31 -4.35 35.67
C PHE A 273 28.76 -2.92 35.77
N TRP A 274 29.54 -2.05 36.43
CA TRP A 274 29.28 -0.67 36.85
C TRP A 274 28.65 -0.50 38.25
N LYS A 275 29.51 -0.09 39.20
CA LYS A 275 29.18 0.41 40.54
C LYS A 275 28.88 1.92 40.46
N CYS A 276 27.78 2.36 41.05
CA CYS A 276 27.55 3.78 41.35
C CYS A 276 27.84 4.05 42.84
N SER A 277 28.61 5.10 43.13
CA SER A 277 28.83 5.63 44.48
C SER A 277 27.89 6.83 44.75
N PRO A 278 27.51 7.13 46.01
CA PRO A 278 26.41 8.05 46.30
C PRO A 278 26.89 9.52 46.36
N LEU A 279 26.17 10.44 45.71
CA LEU A 279 26.31 11.87 45.97
C LEU A 279 25.26 12.35 46.98
N SER A 280 25.74 13.10 47.96
CA SER A 280 25.05 13.66 49.13
C SER A 280 24.08 14.80 48.79
N LEU A 281 22.93 14.81 49.48
CA LEU A 281 21.88 15.81 49.44
C LEU A 281 22.21 17.03 50.33
N LEU A 282 21.94 18.26 49.86
CA LEU A 282 21.70 19.42 50.72
C LEU A 282 20.42 20.15 50.27
N PRO A 283 19.59 20.67 51.19
CA PRO A 283 18.28 21.25 50.85
C PRO A 283 18.34 22.76 50.61
N TYR A 284 17.54 23.26 49.66
CA TYR A 284 17.24 24.68 49.48
C TYR A 284 15.75 24.91 49.71
N ASP A 285 15.42 25.90 50.54
CA ASP A 285 14.08 26.19 51.05
C ASP A 285 13.53 27.45 50.37
N SER A 286 12.32 27.37 49.80
CA SER A 286 11.58 28.53 49.31
C SER A 286 10.12 28.40 49.74
N GLY A 287 9.77 29.12 50.80
CA GLY A 287 8.38 29.26 51.23
C GLY A 287 7.57 30.05 50.21
N LEU A 288 6.53 29.42 49.67
CA LEU A 288 5.15 29.90 49.54
C LEU A 288 4.30 28.75 48.95
N ASP A 289 3.06 28.70 49.40
CA ASP A 289 2.16 27.54 49.51
C ASP A 289 1.78 26.84 48.19
N GLY A 290 1.67 25.50 48.23
CA GLY A 290 0.67 24.75 47.44
C GLY A 290 1.08 23.98 46.18
N ASP A 291 2.00 23.01 46.27
CA ASP A 291 1.85 21.60 45.81
C ASP A 291 3.21 20.88 45.72
N LYS A 292 3.30 19.73 46.38
CA LYS A 292 4.52 18.96 46.58
C LYS A 292 4.70 17.89 45.50
N ASN A 293 5.67 18.07 44.60
CA ASN A 293 6.66 17.06 44.16
C ASN A 293 7.41 17.52 42.90
N SER A 294 8.23 18.56 43.03
CA SER A 294 9.15 18.97 41.97
C SER A 294 10.56 19.03 42.55
N ILE A 295 11.37 18.00 42.31
CA ILE A 295 12.81 18.04 42.55
C ILE A 295 13.47 18.40 41.21
N TRP A 296 14.16 19.53 41.16
CA TRP A 296 14.95 19.93 40.00
C TRP A 296 16.37 19.40 40.13
N LEU A 297 16.83 18.61 39.15
CA LEU A 297 18.23 18.22 39.03
C LEU A 297 18.87 19.02 37.89
N VAL A 298 19.91 19.79 38.20
CA VAL A 298 20.76 20.46 37.21
C VAL A 298 22.03 19.62 37.03
N GLY A 299 22.20 19.04 35.84
CA GLY A 299 23.40 18.27 35.48
C GLY A 299 24.02 18.82 34.19
N HIS A 300 25.29 19.20 34.26
CA HIS A 300 26.08 19.69 33.14
C HIS A 300 26.70 18.49 32.40
N ILE A 301 26.42 18.33 31.10
CA ILE A 301 27.12 17.33 30.26
C ILE A 301 28.23 18.08 29.52
N SER A 302 29.48 17.76 29.86
CA SER A 302 30.66 18.15 29.09
C SER A 302 30.99 17.01 28.12
N THR A 303 31.20 17.34 26.85
CA THR A 303 31.55 16.40 25.77
C THR A 303 33.06 16.09 25.79
N TYR A 304 33.40 14.81 25.76
CA TYR A 304 34.57 14.30 25.02
C TYR A 304 34.08 13.20 24.08
#